data_AF-A0A5B0QVS9-F1
#
_entry.id   AF-A0A5B0QVS9-F1
#
_cell.length_a   1.000
_cell.length_b   1.000
_cell.length_c   1.000
_cell.angle_alpha   90.00
_cell.angle_beta   90.00
_cell.angle_gamma   90.00
#
_symmetry.space_group_name_H-M   'P 1'
#
loop_
_entity.id
_entity.type
_entity.pdbx_description
1 polymer ?
#
loop_
_entity_poly.entity_id
_entity_poly.type
_entity_poly.pdbx_seq_one_letter_code
_entity_poly.pdbx_strand_id
1 'polypeptide(L)'
;MGGHIGKDNEFTHMRYTAVTCDPDDFTREAGWSLRSQKYGRDIELLVAITYYNEDKVLVARTLHGVMLNLKEICKAHWSEFKKMAEKGAPETGTGAAWKKIAVVLVFDGIEPADKATMDLLATLGVYQDGVMKKEVDGKETQAHVFEYTTMLSVTPKLELISPQENDADNLVPVQMTFVLKQKVFLILAGHFLCRDLVLTHSRSIS
;
A
#
# COMPACT_ATOMS: atom_id res chain seq x y z
N MET A 1 -29.34 2.14 5.03
CA MET A 1 -28.57 2.50 6.24
C MET A 1 -27.29 3.18 5.78
N GLY A 2 -27.04 4.39 6.30
CA GLY A 2 -26.14 5.38 5.70
C GLY A 2 -24.69 4.94 5.60
N GLY A 3 -24.12 5.07 4.39
CA GLY A 3 -22.69 4.94 4.19
C GLY A 3 -21.97 6.07 4.91
N HIS A 4 -21.15 5.72 5.89
CA HIS A 4 -20.17 6.65 6.42
C HIS A 4 -19.16 6.95 5.30
N ILE A 5 -19.36 8.07 4.61
CA ILE A 5 -18.30 8.69 3.81
C ILE A 5 -17.25 9.13 4.84
N GLY A 6 -16.25 8.27 5.07
CA GLY A 6 -15.16 8.56 5.99
C GLY A 6 -14.47 9.85 5.54
N LYS A 7 -14.35 10.83 6.45
CA LYS A 7 -13.48 11.99 6.24
C LYS A 7 -12.10 11.52 5.79
N ASP A 8 -11.58 12.13 4.73
CA ASP A 8 -10.41 11.72 3.97
C ASP A 8 -9.11 11.87 4.79
N ASN A 9 -8.87 10.94 5.71
CA ASN A 9 -7.71 10.93 6.60
C ASN A 9 -6.51 10.16 6.01
N GLU A 10 -6.59 9.81 4.72
CA GLU A 10 -5.61 9.00 4.00
C GLU A 10 -4.18 9.57 4.04
N PHE A 11 -4.05 10.90 3.99
CA PHE A 11 -2.77 11.61 4.02
C PHE A 11 -2.30 11.97 5.43
N THR A 12 -3.09 11.68 6.45
CA THR A 12 -2.81 12.10 7.84
C THR A 12 -2.73 10.93 8.81
N HIS A 13 -3.36 9.79 8.49
CA HIS A 13 -3.47 8.65 9.39
C HIS A 13 -3.11 7.35 8.67
N MET A 14 -2.09 6.68 9.18
CA MET A 14 -1.80 5.29 8.86
C MET A 14 -2.89 4.40 9.47
N ARG A 15 -3.40 3.43 8.69
CA ARG A 15 -4.36 2.43 9.17
C ARG A 15 -3.61 1.13 9.46
N TYR A 16 -3.71 0.67 10.69
CA TYR A 16 -3.21 -0.63 11.11
C TYR A 16 -4.35 -1.65 11.20
N THR A 17 -4.09 -2.87 10.72
CA THR A 17 -4.98 -4.04 10.85
C THR A 17 -4.15 -5.25 11.31
N ALA A 18 -4.56 -5.87 12.42
CA ALA A 18 -4.04 -7.17 12.86
C ALA A 18 -4.86 -8.27 12.19
N VAL A 19 -4.27 -8.99 11.25
CA VAL A 19 -4.95 -10.04 10.50
C VAL A 19 -4.83 -11.35 11.27
N THR A 20 -5.97 -11.93 11.64
CA THR A 20 -6.05 -13.18 12.42
C THR A 20 -6.70 -14.33 11.64
N CYS A 21 -6.91 -14.15 10.34
CA CYS A 21 -7.45 -15.18 9.45
C CYS A 21 -6.38 -15.68 8.49
N ASP A 22 -6.64 -16.83 7.87
CA ASP A 22 -5.88 -17.28 6.72
C ASP A 22 -6.13 -16.36 5.50
N PRO A 23 -5.18 -16.28 4.56
CA PRO A 23 -5.31 -15.47 3.34
C PRO A 23 -6.56 -15.79 2.53
N ASP A 24 -6.91 -17.07 2.44
CA ASP A 24 -8.04 -17.51 1.63
C ASP A 24 -9.39 -17.07 2.22
N ASP A 25 -9.39 -16.71 3.52
CA ASP A 25 -10.52 -16.21 4.28
C ASP A 25 -10.48 -14.68 4.47
N PHE A 26 -9.49 -13.99 3.89
CA PHE A 26 -9.42 -12.52 3.92
C PHE A 26 -10.44 -11.93 2.95
N THR A 27 -11.72 -11.99 3.31
CA THR A 27 -12.82 -11.55 2.45
C THR A 27 -13.63 -10.43 3.10
N ARG A 28 -14.33 -9.67 2.25
CA ARG A 28 -15.23 -8.60 2.70
C ARG A 28 -16.37 -9.15 3.56
N GLU A 29 -16.87 -10.34 3.22
CA GLU A 29 -17.92 -11.04 3.95
C GLU A 29 -17.46 -11.44 5.35
N ALA A 30 -16.17 -11.79 5.49
CA ALA A 30 -15.52 -12.06 6.78
C ALA A 30 -15.12 -10.78 7.55
N GLY A 31 -15.42 -9.60 7.01
CA GLY A 31 -15.14 -8.30 7.64
C GLY A 31 -13.76 -7.71 7.29
N TRP A 32 -12.99 -8.37 6.44
CA TRP A 32 -11.66 -7.92 6.01
C TRP A 32 -11.76 -7.05 4.75
N SER A 33 -11.05 -5.93 4.75
CA SER A 33 -11.01 -5.05 3.57
C SER A 33 -9.81 -4.13 3.64
N LEU A 34 -9.24 -3.86 2.46
CA LEU A 34 -8.19 -2.88 2.26
C LEU A 34 -8.79 -1.48 2.07
N ARG A 35 -8.00 -0.44 2.33
CA ARG A 35 -8.40 0.96 2.19
C ARG A 35 -8.78 1.29 0.75
N SER A 36 -8.08 0.75 -0.24
CA SER A 36 -8.41 0.93 -1.66
C SER A 36 -9.85 0.51 -1.95
N GLN A 37 -10.25 -0.68 -1.50
CA GLN A 37 -11.62 -1.19 -1.62
C GLN A 37 -12.62 -0.33 -0.83
N LYS A 38 -12.28 0.09 0.39
CA LYS A 38 -13.15 0.98 1.20
C LYS A 38 -13.41 2.33 0.53
N TYR A 39 -12.45 2.82 -0.25
CA TYR A 39 -12.58 4.03 -1.05
C TYR A 39 -13.16 3.79 -2.45
N GLY A 40 -13.60 2.57 -2.75
CA GLY A 40 -14.19 2.23 -4.05
C GLY A 40 -13.20 2.39 -5.21
N ARG A 41 -11.90 2.20 -4.96
CA ARG A 41 -10.86 2.32 -5.98
C ARG A 41 -10.68 1.00 -6.69
N ASP A 42 -10.93 1.00 -7.99
CA ASP A 42 -10.49 -0.09 -8.86
C ASP A 42 -9.00 0.09 -9.16
N ILE A 43 -8.19 -0.83 -8.65
CA ILE A 43 -6.74 -0.85 -8.89
C ILE A 43 -6.48 -1.57 -10.21
N GLU A 44 -5.79 -0.89 -11.12
CA GLU A 44 -5.44 -1.41 -12.46
C GLU A 44 -3.98 -1.89 -12.50
N LEU A 45 -3.13 -1.40 -11.59
CA LEU A 45 -1.74 -1.82 -11.44
C LEU A 45 -1.39 -2.05 -9.98
N LEU A 46 -0.87 -3.25 -9.72
CA LEU A 46 -0.31 -3.65 -8.44
C LEU A 46 1.19 -3.83 -8.57
N VAL A 47 1.97 -3.05 -7.82
CA VAL A 47 3.42 -3.23 -7.69
C VAL A 47 3.68 -3.98 -6.39
N ALA A 48 4.00 -5.26 -6.48
CA ALA A 48 4.34 -6.09 -5.32
C ALA A 48 5.87 -6.17 -5.15
N ILE A 49 6.34 -5.89 -3.93
CA ILE A 49 7.74 -5.90 -3.54
C ILE A 49 7.87 -6.87 -2.37
N THR A 50 8.63 -7.94 -2.56
CA THR A 50 8.93 -8.90 -1.49
C THR A 50 10.30 -8.60 -0.91
N TYR A 51 10.37 -8.45 0.42
CA TYR A 51 11.60 -8.22 1.14
C TYR A 51 12.13 -9.52 1.74
N TYR A 52 13.44 -9.75 1.61
CA TYR A 52 14.14 -10.85 2.26
C TYR A 52 15.51 -10.37 2.76
N ASN A 53 15.57 -9.95 4.03
CA ASN A 53 16.79 -9.53 4.72
C ASN A 53 17.68 -8.59 3.88
N GLU A 54 17.08 -7.59 3.25
CA GLU A 54 17.78 -6.62 2.42
C GLU A 54 18.32 -5.45 3.27
N ASP A 55 19.46 -4.91 2.86
CA ASP A 55 19.97 -3.68 3.46
C ASP A 55 19.04 -2.48 3.16
N LYS A 56 18.89 -1.58 4.14
CA LYS A 56 18.02 -0.39 4.04
C LYS A 56 18.30 0.49 2.83
N VAL A 57 19.53 0.54 2.31
CA VAL A 57 19.88 1.30 1.10
C VAL A 57 19.27 0.65 -0.14
N LEU A 58 19.20 -0.69 -0.19
CA LEU A 58 18.55 -1.42 -1.27
C LEU A 58 17.03 -1.16 -1.25
N VAL A 59 16.43 -1.22 -0.05
CA VAL A 59 15.00 -0.90 0.13
C VAL A 59 14.71 0.54 -0.25
N ALA A 60 15.52 1.50 0.21
CA ALA A 60 15.41 2.91 -0.16
C ALA A 60 15.46 3.09 -1.68
N ARG A 61 16.45 2.47 -2.34
CA ARG A 61 16.61 2.53 -3.80
C ARG A 61 15.40 1.97 -4.54
N THR A 62 14.88 0.82 -4.11
CA THR A 62 13.72 0.19 -4.71
C THR A 62 12.47 1.07 -4.55
N LEU A 63 12.16 1.50 -3.32
CA LEU A 63 10.99 2.34 -3.06
C LEU A 63 11.09 3.68 -3.78
N HIS A 64 12.26 4.33 -3.77
CA HIS A 64 12.48 5.59 -4.48
C HIS A 64 12.29 5.43 -6.00
N GLY A 65 12.86 4.37 -6.59
CA GLY A 65 12.68 4.08 -8.02
C GLY A 65 11.22 3.83 -8.39
N VAL A 66 10.47 3.10 -7.55
CA VAL A 66 9.03 2.90 -7.74
C VAL A 66 8.29 4.24 -7.71
N MET A 67 8.57 5.11 -6.74
CA MET A 67 7.92 6.42 -6.66
C MET A 67 8.23 7.32 -7.86
N LEU A 68 9.47 7.32 -8.36
CA LEU A 68 9.84 8.06 -9.57
C LEU A 68 9.10 7.53 -10.80
N ASN A 69 9.03 6.21 -10.98
CA ASN A 69 8.29 5.61 -12.10
C ASN A 69 6.79 5.93 -12.02
N LEU A 70 6.21 5.93 -10.81
CA LEU A 70 4.81 6.31 -10.63
C LEU A 70 4.56 7.78 -10.94
N LYS A 71 5.49 8.69 -10.57
CA LYS A 71 5.43 10.11 -10.97
C LYS A 71 5.37 10.22 -12.50
N GLU A 72 6.26 9.54 -13.21
CA GLU A 72 6.31 9.56 -14.68
C GLU A 72 5.03 8.98 -15.29
N ILE A 73 4.58 7.80 -14.85
CA ILE A 73 3.34 7.16 -15.34
C ILE A 73 2.13 8.07 -15.11
N CYS A 74 2.05 8.78 -13.99
CA CYS A 74 0.91 9.65 -13.70
C CYS A 74 0.92 10.95 -14.53
N LYS A 75 2.09 11.42 -14.98
CA LYS A 75 2.24 12.71 -15.70
C LYS A 75 2.32 12.55 -17.23
N ALA A 76 2.83 11.41 -17.70
CA ALA A 76 3.07 11.14 -19.11
C ALA A 76 1.79 11.17 -19.96
N HIS A 77 1.81 11.89 -21.09
CA HIS A 77 0.68 11.96 -22.02
C HIS A 77 0.36 10.63 -22.71
N TRP A 78 1.34 9.74 -22.85
CA TRP A 78 1.15 8.41 -23.41
C TRP A 78 0.48 7.45 -22.42
N SER A 79 0.45 7.76 -21.12
CA SER A 79 -0.03 6.87 -20.07
C SER A 79 -1.55 6.71 -20.11
N GLU A 80 -2.00 5.46 -20.17
CA GLU A 80 -3.44 5.13 -20.05
C GLU A 80 -3.98 5.54 -18.67
N PHE A 81 -3.18 5.49 -17.61
CA PHE A 81 -3.59 5.93 -16.26
C PHE A 81 -3.93 7.42 -16.24
N LYS A 82 -3.17 8.26 -16.95
CA LYS A 82 -3.47 9.68 -17.09
C LYS A 82 -4.77 9.91 -17.86
N LYS A 83 -4.97 9.18 -18.97
CA LYS A 83 -6.21 9.27 -19.76
C LYS A 83 -7.43 8.78 -18.99
N MET A 84 -7.28 7.71 -18.19
CA MET A 84 -8.31 7.24 -17.26
C MET A 84 -8.63 8.29 -16.21
N ALA A 85 -7.60 8.97 -15.67
CA ALA A 85 -7.76 10.05 -14.72
C ALA A 85 -8.53 11.24 -15.29
N GLU A 86 -8.19 11.68 -16.50
CA GLU A 86 -8.84 12.81 -17.18
C GLU A 86 -10.32 12.54 -17.50
N LYS A 87 -10.69 11.27 -17.72
CA LYS A 87 -12.07 10.85 -17.98
C LYS A 87 -12.86 10.52 -16.71
N GLY A 88 -12.15 10.31 -15.59
CA GLY A 88 -12.72 9.91 -14.31
C GLY A 88 -13.30 11.08 -13.53
N ALA A 89 -14.23 10.77 -12.63
CA ALA A 89 -14.73 11.75 -11.69
C ALA A 89 -13.75 11.91 -10.50
N PRO A 90 -13.35 13.13 -10.11
CA PRO A 90 -12.43 13.38 -8.98
C PRO A 90 -12.84 12.69 -7.68
N GLU A 91 -14.15 12.66 -7.42
CA GLU A 91 -14.78 12.12 -6.21
C GLU A 91 -14.90 10.60 -6.17
N THR A 92 -14.86 9.90 -7.32
CA THR A 92 -15.05 8.42 -7.38
C THR A 92 -13.75 7.63 -7.33
N GLY A 93 -12.63 8.30 -7.06
CA GLY A 93 -11.31 7.66 -7.09
C GLY A 93 -10.77 7.40 -8.49
N THR A 94 -11.52 7.79 -9.54
CA THR A 94 -11.11 7.66 -10.93
C THR A 94 -10.43 8.91 -11.48
N GLY A 95 -10.63 10.09 -10.88
CA GLY A 95 -10.09 11.37 -11.38
C GLY A 95 -8.60 11.67 -11.09
N ALA A 96 -7.82 10.69 -10.61
CA ALA A 96 -6.37 10.85 -10.39
C ALA A 96 -5.62 9.54 -10.67
N ALA A 97 -4.60 9.60 -11.52
CA ALA A 97 -3.90 8.41 -12.04
C ALA A 97 -3.32 7.52 -10.92
N TRP A 98 -2.74 8.14 -9.88
CA TRP A 98 -2.15 7.41 -8.76
C TRP A 98 -3.16 6.59 -7.94
N LYS A 99 -4.45 6.97 -7.96
CA LYS A 99 -5.51 6.22 -7.24
C LYS A 99 -5.77 4.84 -7.87
N LYS A 100 -5.35 4.63 -9.11
CA LYS A 100 -5.45 3.37 -9.86
C LYS A 100 -4.24 2.44 -9.64
N ILE A 101 -3.24 2.87 -8.88
CA ILE A 101 -2.00 2.13 -8.68
C ILE A 101 -1.79 1.89 -7.18
N ALA A 102 -1.54 0.65 -6.81
CA ALA A 102 -1.22 0.26 -5.44
C ALA A 102 0.20 -0.33 -5.38
N VAL A 103 0.95 0.04 -4.34
CA VAL A 103 2.26 -0.52 -4.03
C VAL A 103 2.13 -1.36 -2.77
N VAL A 104 2.59 -2.59 -2.81
CA VAL A 104 2.56 -3.49 -1.66
C VAL A 104 3.95 -4.00 -1.34
N LEU A 105 4.36 -3.79 -0.10
CA LEU A 105 5.62 -4.27 0.45
C LEU A 105 5.33 -5.43 1.40
N VAL A 106 5.93 -6.59 1.17
CA VAL A 106 5.71 -7.80 1.97
C VAL A 106 7.01 -8.24 2.62
N PHE A 107 7.02 -8.24 3.95
CA PHE A 107 8.12 -8.76 4.76
C PHE A 107 7.73 -10.16 5.26
N ASP A 108 8.53 -11.14 4.90
CA ASP A 108 8.31 -12.54 5.27
C ASP A 108 8.88 -12.81 6.66
N GLY A 109 8.13 -12.47 7.71
CA GLY A 109 8.51 -12.69 9.10
C GLY A 109 9.01 -11.42 9.81
N ILE A 110 8.67 -11.30 11.09
CA ILE A 110 9.16 -10.22 11.97
C ILE A 110 10.63 -10.41 12.33
N GLU A 111 11.03 -11.64 12.63
CA GLU A 111 12.39 -11.97 13.07
C GLU A 111 13.49 -11.58 12.05
N PRO A 112 13.35 -11.86 10.73
CA PRO A 112 14.34 -11.44 9.74
C PRO A 112 14.22 -9.97 9.31
N ALA A 113 13.28 -9.20 9.86
CA ALA A 113 13.11 -7.79 9.49
C ALA A 113 14.23 -6.94 10.12
N ASP A 114 15.03 -6.28 9.27
CA ASP A 114 16.09 -5.40 9.74
C ASP A 114 15.51 -4.15 10.39
N LYS A 115 16.00 -3.80 11.59
CA LYS A 115 15.49 -2.66 12.35
C LYS A 115 15.67 -1.34 11.60
N ALA A 116 16.80 -1.12 10.95
CA ALA A 116 17.06 0.12 10.23
C ALA A 116 16.19 0.23 8.96
N THR A 117 15.82 -0.90 8.36
CA THR A 117 14.79 -0.94 7.32
C THR A 117 13.41 -0.59 7.90
N MET A 118 13.03 -1.09 9.07
CA MET A 118 11.77 -0.72 9.74
C MET A 118 11.73 0.77 10.11
N ASP A 119 12.85 1.34 10.56
CA ASP A 119 12.99 2.79 10.84
C ASP A 119 12.82 3.64 9.56
N LEU A 120 13.31 3.14 8.42
CA LEU A 120 13.08 3.76 7.12
C LEU A 120 11.60 3.74 6.74
N LEU A 121 10.89 2.62 6.95
CA LEU A 121 9.45 2.53 6.72
C LEU A 121 8.65 3.45 7.65
N ALA A 122 9.08 3.60 8.91
CA ALA A 122 8.49 4.56 9.83
C ALA A 122 8.66 6.01 9.34
N THR A 123 9.84 6.34 8.80
CA THR A 123 10.13 7.65 8.20
C THR A 123 9.21 7.97 7.02
N LEU A 124 8.84 6.96 6.23
CA LEU A 124 7.89 7.10 5.12
C LEU A 124 6.42 7.15 5.57
N GLY A 125 6.15 6.91 6.86
CA GLY A 125 4.81 6.86 7.44
C GLY A 125 4.05 5.54 7.23
N VAL A 126 4.69 4.53 6.64
CA VAL A 126 4.07 3.24 6.31
C VAL A 126 4.22 2.19 7.41
N TYR A 127 4.92 2.52 8.50
CA TYR A 127 5.05 1.70 9.70
C TYR A 127 5.02 2.59 10.96
N GLN A 128 4.54 2.04 12.07
CA GLN A 128 4.58 2.71 13.36
C GLN A 128 4.92 1.69 14.45
N ASP A 129 5.92 2.02 15.28
CA ASP A 129 6.30 1.17 16.39
C ASP A 129 5.24 1.14 17.50
N GLY A 130 5.13 0.00 18.19
CA GLY A 130 4.25 -0.17 19.35
C GLY A 130 2.76 -0.36 19.07
N VAL A 131 2.29 -0.29 17.81
CA VAL A 131 0.87 -0.52 17.48
C VAL A 131 0.52 -1.99 17.26
N MET A 132 1.52 -2.84 17.03
CA MET A 132 1.36 -4.25 16.70
C MET A 132 0.80 -5.05 17.87
N LYS A 133 -0.30 -5.76 17.64
CA LYS A 133 -0.93 -6.67 18.60
C LYS A 133 -0.59 -8.11 18.25
N LYS A 134 -0.17 -8.90 19.25
CA LYS A 134 0.09 -10.34 19.07
C LYS A 134 -1.18 -11.17 18.90
N GLU A 135 -2.27 -10.71 19.51
CA GLU A 135 -3.55 -11.40 19.56
C GLU A 135 -4.70 -10.39 19.52
N VAL A 136 -5.80 -10.77 18.86
CA VAL A 136 -7.08 -10.04 18.87
C VAL A 136 -8.19 -11.05 19.10
N ASP A 137 -9.05 -10.80 20.09
CA ASP A 137 -10.19 -11.65 20.45
C ASP A 137 -9.85 -13.14 20.62
N GLY A 138 -8.72 -13.45 21.26
CA GLY A 138 -8.27 -14.84 21.47
C GLY A 138 -7.61 -15.49 20.26
N LYS A 139 -7.45 -14.78 19.13
CA LYS A 139 -6.84 -15.29 17.90
C LYS A 139 -5.45 -14.70 17.67
N GLU A 140 -4.47 -15.57 17.44
CA GLU A 140 -3.09 -15.17 17.11
C GLU A 140 -3.07 -14.37 15.81
N THR A 141 -2.35 -13.24 15.82
CA THR A 141 -2.14 -12.42 14.63
C THR A 141 -1.18 -13.13 13.68
N GLN A 142 -1.65 -13.36 12.45
CA GLN A 142 -0.89 -14.00 11.37
C GLN A 142 -0.06 -12.98 10.57
N ALA A 143 -0.58 -11.76 10.42
CA ALA A 143 0.11 -10.66 9.75
C ALA A 143 -0.33 -9.29 10.25
N HIS A 144 0.57 -8.33 10.13
CA HIS A 144 0.35 -6.92 10.42
C HIS A 144 0.26 -6.17 9.10
N VAL A 145 -0.89 -5.55 8.84
CA VAL A 145 -1.12 -4.76 7.63
C VAL A 145 -1.17 -3.28 8.01
N PHE A 146 -0.29 -2.50 7.40
CA PHE A 146 -0.21 -1.05 7.55
C PHE A 146 -0.54 -0.41 6.21
N GLU A 147 -1.45 0.55 6.20
CA GLU A 147 -1.85 1.24 4.98
C GLU A 147 -1.63 2.73 5.18
N TYR A 148 -0.95 3.38 4.23
CA TYR A 148 -0.74 4.82 4.25
C TYR A 148 -0.48 5.33 2.83
N THR A 149 -0.87 6.57 2.57
CA THR A 149 -0.59 7.22 1.29
C THR A 149 0.47 8.26 1.50
N THR A 150 1.67 7.95 1.01
CA THR A 150 2.84 8.78 1.23
C THR A 150 3.20 9.57 -0.02
N MET A 151 3.70 10.78 0.20
CA MET A 151 4.42 11.57 -0.80
C MET A 151 5.90 11.71 -0.43
N LEU A 152 6.31 11.07 0.67
CA LEU A 152 7.69 11.06 1.15
C LEU A 152 8.46 9.96 0.44
N SER A 153 9.73 10.20 0.16
CA SER A 153 10.64 9.20 -0.38
C SER A 153 12.00 9.31 0.29
N VAL A 154 12.75 8.23 0.36
CA VAL A 154 14.13 8.24 0.85
C VAL A 154 15.04 7.81 -0.28
N THR A 155 16.01 8.65 -0.65
CA THR A 155 16.93 8.34 -1.75
C THR A 155 17.90 7.20 -1.35
N PRO A 156 18.63 6.58 -2.30
CA PRO A 156 19.69 5.62 -1.97
C PRO A 156 20.80 6.20 -1.08
N LYS A 157 20.93 7.54 -1.01
CA LYS A 157 21.85 8.23 -0.09
C LYS A 157 21.27 8.43 1.31
N LEU A 158 20.06 7.91 1.55
CA LEU A 158 19.30 8.03 2.79
C LEU A 158 18.85 9.47 3.09
N GLU A 159 18.62 10.26 2.03
CA GLU A 159 18.09 11.62 2.15
C GLU A 159 16.56 11.60 2.00
N LEU A 160 15.86 12.27 2.91
CA LEU A 160 14.40 12.40 2.86
C LEU A 160 13.99 13.45 1.82
N ILE A 161 13.20 13.02 0.84
CA ILE A 161 12.49 13.88 -0.10
C ILE A 161 11.07 14.08 0.43
N SER A 162 10.72 15.34 0.65
CA SER A 162 9.39 15.79 1.05
C SER A 162 8.82 16.75 0.01
N PRO A 163 7.50 16.76 -0.21
CA PRO A 163 6.89 17.67 -1.17
C PRO A 163 7.18 19.13 -0.81
N GLN A 164 7.57 19.93 -1.81
CA GLN A 164 7.82 21.36 -1.68
C GLN A 164 6.61 22.15 -2.21
N GLU A 165 6.34 23.33 -1.64
CA GLU A 165 5.22 24.15 -2.09
C GLU A 165 5.42 24.61 -3.54
N ASN A 166 4.40 24.43 -4.39
CA ASN A 166 4.41 24.83 -5.82
C ASN A 166 5.52 24.20 -6.68
N ASP A 167 6.10 23.08 -6.25
CA ASP A 167 7.10 22.37 -7.05
C ASP A 167 6.43 21.36 -7.99
N ALA A 168 6.56 21.60 -9.30
CA ALA A 168 6.07 20.70 -10.35
C ALA A 168 6.79 19.35 -10.35
N ASP A 169 7.98 19.28 -9.77
CA ASP A 169 8.79 18.07 -9.66
C ASP A 169 8.49 17.20 -8.44
N ASN A 170 7.55 17.63 -7.60
CA ASN A 170 7.02 16.79 -6.53
C ASN A 170 6.61 15.40 -7.03
N LEU A 171 6.89 14.41 -6.17
CA LEU A 171 6.36 13.07 -6.32
C LEU A 171 4.83 13.09 -6.23
N VAL A 172 4.21 12.11 -6.87
CA VAL A 172 2.76 11.88 -6.74
C VAL A 172 2.48 11.07 -5.47
N PRO A 173 1.30 11.19 -4.87
CA PRO A 173 0.90 10.29 -3.79
C PRO A 173 0.98 8.83 -4.19
N VAL A 174 1.45 7.97 -3.28
CA VAL A 174 1.52 6.53 -3.50
C VAL A 174 0.76 5.81 -2.40
N GLN A 175 -0.25 5.02 -2.81
CA GLN A 175 -0.99 4.13 -1.93
C GLN A 175 -0.10 2.95 -1.56
N MET A 176 0.45 2.96 -0.35
CA MET A 176 1.33 1.90 0.13
C MET A 176 0.61 1.02 1.14
N THR A 177 0.67 -0.27 0.91
CA THR A 177 0.33 -1.30 1.90
C THR A 177 1.60 -2.02 2.29
N PHE A 178 1.94 -2.00 3.57
CA PHE A 178 3.04 -2.77 4.12
C PHE A 178 2.45 -3.95 4.91
N VAL A 179 2.87 -5.17 4.53
CA VAL A 179 2.47 -6.42 5.17
C VAL A 179 3.67 -7.04 5.85
N LEU A 180 3.64 -7.13 7.16
CA LEU A 180 4.65 -7.81 7.97
C LEU A 180 4.06 -9.10 8.52
N LYS A 181 4.51 -10.25 8.01
CA LYS A 181 4.01 -11.54 8.47
C LYS A 181 4.58 -11.87 9.85
N GLN A 182 3.78 -12.50 10.70
CA GLN A 182 4.20 -12.90 12.05
C GLN A 182 5.35 -13.93 12.00
N LYS A 183 5.26 -14.88 11.08
CA LYS A 183 6.24 -15.96 10.84
C LYS A 183 6.53 -16.08 9.34
N VAL A 184 7.69 -16.63 9.01
CA VAL A 184 8.06 -16.97 7.63
C VAL A 184 7.16 -18.11 7.14
N PHE A 185 6.45 -17.94 6.03
CA PHE A 185 5.68 -19.01 5.40
C PHE A 185 5.80 -18.96 3.87
N LEU A 186 6.02 -20.12 3.26
CA LEU A 186 6.23 -20.29 1.82
C LEU A 186 5.07 -19.81 0.92
N ILE A 187 3.83 -19.69 1.43
CA ILE A 187 2.62 -19.56 0.58
C ILE A 187 2.00 -18.15 0.61
N LEU A 188 2.55 -17.20 1.39
CA LEU A 188 1.84 -15.96 1.71
C LEU A 188 2.06 -14.76 0.76
N ALA A 189 2.97 -14.83 -0.21
CA ALA A 189 3.28 -13.65 -1.05
C ALA A 189 2.29 -13.43 -2.21
N GLY A 190 1.81 -14.49 -2.87
CA GLY A 190 1.00 -14.37 -4.09
C GLY A 190 -0.52 -14.32 -3.87
N HIS A 191 -1.04 -15.19 -3.00
CA HIS A 191 -2.50 -15.40 -2.88
C HIS A 191 -3.21 -14.27 -2.13
N PHE A 192 -2.58 -13.71 -1.10
CA PHE A 192 -3.09 -12.58 -0.30
C PHE A 192 -3.24 -11.28 -1.10
N LEU A 193 -2.43 -11.09 -2.15
CA LEU A 193 -2.32 -9.82 -2.88
C LEU A 193 -3.05 -9.82 -4.22
N CYS A 194 -2.95 -10.90 -5.00
CA CYS A 194 -3.61 -10.96 -6.31
C CYS A 194 -5.13 -11.10 -6.20
N ARG A 195 -5.66 -11.76 -5.16
CA ARG A 195 -7.09 -12.04 -5.09
C ARG A 195 -7.90 -10.80 -4.70
N ASP A 196 -7.41 -9.96 -3.79
CA ASP A 196 -8.18 -8.82 -3.28
C ASP A 196 -7.89 -7.47 -3.94
N LEU A 197 -6.69 -7.26 -4.49
CA LEU A 197 -6.37 -6.01 -5.21
C LEU A 197 -6.69 -6.07 -6.71
N VAL A 198 -6.80 -7.25 -7.32
CA VAL A 198 -6.99 -7.41 -8.79
C VAL A 198 -8.39 -7.92 -9.17
N LEU A 199 -9.12 -8.64 -8.30
CA LEU A 199 -10.40 -9.26 -8.69
C LEU A 199 -11.65 -8.36 -8.62
N THR A 200 -11.51 -7.03 -8.54
CA THR A 200 -12.67 -6.13 -8.74
C THR A 200 -13.28 -6.21 -10.14
N HIS A 201 -12.67 -6.96 -11.08
CA HIS A 201 -13.14 -7.13 -12.46
C HIS A 201 -13.89 -8.43 -12.79
N SER A 202 -14.20 -9.32 -11.84
CA SER A 202 -15.16 -10.41 -12.13
C SER A 202 -16.61 -9.92 -11.96
N ARG A 203 -17.04 -9.00 -12.82
CA ARG A 203 -18.47 -8.87 -13.10
C ARG A 203 -18.86 -10.09 -13.93
N SER A 204 -19.73 -10.91 -13.35
CA SER A 204 -20.47 -11.95 -14.06
C SER A 204 -21.12 -11.33 -15.29
N ILE A 205 -20.60 -11.67 -16.46
CA ILE A 205 -21.38 -11.64 -17.70
C ILE A 205 -22.12 -12.97 -17.69
N SER A 206 -23.38 -12.91 -17.24
CA SER A 206 -24.41 -13.90 -17.55
C SER A 206 -25.47 -13.22 -18.39
#